data_AF-A0AAV2Q7N7-F1
#
_entry.id   AF-A0AAV2Q7N7-F1
#
_cell.length_a   1.000
_cell.length_b   1.000
_cell.length_c   1.000
_cell.angle_alpha   90.00
_cell.angle_beta   90.00
_cell.angle_gamma   90.00
#
_symmetry.space_group_name_H-M   'P 1'
#
loop_
_entity.id
_entity.type
_entity.pdbx_description
1 polymer ?
#
loop_
_entity_poly.entity_id
_entity_poly.type
_entity_poly.pdbx_seq_one_letter_code
_entity_poly.pdbx_strand_id
1 'polypeptide(L)'
;GTMSTKLDDKVIYPLDGLDVSDYVAGQADGTHTYNLYGVVCHTGVAQAGHYTAFARSPVTGDWHYFNDDTVTRQKPREEEFSTAYLLFYHKQGTSFDLPLPQRFAFVEDISSKSNLCNNSNITDDVVACSSTQLV
;
A
#
# COMPACT_ATOMS: atom_id res chain seq x y z
N GLY A 1 -21.33 0.67 -28.61
CA GLY A 1 -20.97 0.79 -27.19
C GLY A 1 -19.61 1.44 -27.10
N THR A 2 -19.40 2.35 -26.16
CA THR A 2 -18.10 2.98 -25.93
C THR A 2 -17.13 1.91 -25.42
N MET A 3 -16.06 1.63 -26.17
CA MET A 3 -14.96 0.78 -25.70
C MET A 3 -14.12 1.61 -24.72
N SER A 4 -13.87 1.10 -23.53
CA SER A 4 -12.89 1.68 -22.59
C SER A 4 -11.58 0.91 -22.71
N THR A 5 -10.47 1.64 -22.73
CA THR A 5 -9.12 1.10 -22.90
C THR A 5 -8.27 1.50 -21.69
N LYS A 6 -7.53 0.55 -21.14
CA LYS A 6 -6.53 0.80 -20.11
C LYS A 6 -5.19 1.12 -20.79
N LEU A 7 -4.49 2.12 -20.28
CA LEU A 7 -3.10 2.38 -20.65
C LEU A 7 -2.20 1.59 -19.70
N ASP A 8 -1.33 0.74 -20.25
CA ASP A 8 -0.35 -0.06 -19.47
C ASP A 8 1.07 0.55 -19.56
N ASP A 9 1.15 1.86 -19.82
CA ASP A 9 2.40 2.60 -19.90
C ASP A 9 3.14 2.55 -18.55
N LYS A 10 4.44 2.25 -18.59
CA LYS A 10 5.28 2.23 -17.39
C LYS A 10 5.55 3.67 -16.93
N VAL A 11 4.96 4.05 -15.79
CA VAL A 11 5.31 5.30 -15.10
C VAL A 11 6.39 5.02 -14.07
N ILE A 12 7.53 5.72 -14.17
CA ILE A 12 8.59 5.65 -13.16
C ILE A 12 8.27 6.64 -12.04
N TYR A 13 8.25 6.16 -10.80
CA TYR A 13 7.97 6.98 -9.63
C TYR A 13 8.97 6.67 -8.50
N PRO A 14 9.52 7.69 -7.81
CA PRO A 14 10.47 7.49 -6.72
C PRO A 14 9.74 7.11 -5.42
N LEU A 15 10.28 6.18 -4.64
CA LEU A 15 9.69 5.82 -3.33
C LEU A 15 9.86 6.93 -2.28
N ASP A 16 10.95 7.68 -2.37
CA ASP A 16 11.28 8.77 -1.46
C ASP A 16 11.82 9.95 -2.27
N GLY A 17 11.55 11.17 -1.81
CA GLY A 17 12.17 12.37 -2.38
C GLY A 17 11.59 12.83 -3.73
N LEU A 18 10.30 12.58 -3.99
CA LEU A 18 9.63 13.19 -5.15
C LEU A 18 9.60 14.71 -4.99
N ASP A 19 10.40 15.42 -5.76
CA ASP A 19 10.40 16.88 -5.81
C ASP A 19 9.45 17.36 -6.92
N VAL A 20 8.43 18.11 -6.53
CA VAL A 20 7.45 18.69 -7.48
C VAL A 20 7.57 20.21 -7.58
N SER A 21 8.66 20.81 -7.07
CA SER A 21 8.83 22.27 -7.00
C SER A 21 8.66 22.95 -8.36
N ASP A 22 9.12 22.31 -9.45
CA ASP A 22 9.00 22.83 -10.83
C ASP A 22 7.54 22.93 -11.34
N TYR A 23 6.60 22.27 -10.67
CA TYR A 23 5.18 22.22 -11.06
C TYR A 23 4.29 23.07 -10.15
N VAL A 24 4.83 23.69 -9.11
CA VAL A 24 4.08 24.55 -8.19
C VAL A 24 4.01 25.96 -8.76
N ALA A 25 2.79 26.45 -9.00
CA ALA A 25 2.59 27.84 -9.41
C ALA A 25 2.69 28.80 -8.22
N GLY A 26 3.42 29.90 -8.37
CA GLY A 26 3.57 30.96 -7.36
C GLY A 26 4.95 30.95 -6.68
N GLN A 27 5.11 31.75 -5.62
CA GLN A 27 6.29 31.62 -4.76
C GLN A 27 6.21 30.28 -4.03
N ALA A 28 7.15 29.38 -4.35
CA ALA A 28 7.33 28.11 -3.67
C ALA A 28 7.90 28.39 -2.26
N ASP A 29 7.02 28.72 -1.33
CA ASP A 29 7.40 28.89 0.07
C ASP A 29 7.60 27.50 0.69
N GLY A 30 8.87 27.08 0.77
CA GLY A 30 9.29 25.84 1.43
C GLY A 30 9.63 24.68 0.48
N THR A 31 9.88 23.50 1.05
CA THR A 31 10.20 22.30 0.28
C THR A 31 8.93 21.63 -0.22
N HIS A 32 8.91 21.22 -1.50
CA HIS A 32 7.81 20.46 -2.12
C HIS A 32 8.25 19.03 -2.40
N THR A 33 8.88 18.41 -1.40
CA THR A 33 9.40 17.05 -1.47
C THR A 33 8.45 16.09 -0.77
N TYR A 34 8.20 14.94 -1.40
CA TYR A 34 7.22 13.96 -0.95
C TYR A 34 7.81 12.54 -0.89
N ASN A 35 7.33 11.73 0.05
CA ASN A 35 7.64 10.30 0.13
C ASN A 35 6.39 9.47 -0.14
N LEU A 36 6.57 8.41 -0.92
CA LEU A 36 5.51 7.46 -1.24
C LEU A 36 5.25 6.59 0.00
N TYR A 37 3.99 6.40 0.33
CA TYR A 37 3.57 5.50 1.40
C TYR A 37 2.49 4.51 0.98
N GLY A 38 1.90 4.67 -0.20
CA GLY A 38 0.89 3.78 -0.73
C GLY A 38 0.89 3.71 -2.25
N VAL A 39 0.66 2.53 -2.80
CA VAL A 39 0.45 2.28 -4.23
C VAL A 39 -0.75 1.37 -4.37
N VAL A 40 -1.74 1.76 -5.17
CA VAL A 40 -2.79 0.85 -5.63
C VAL A 40 -2.41 0.40 -7.02
N CYS A 41 -2.36 -0.91 -7.22
CA CYS A 41 -2.08 -1.54 -8.49
C CYS A 41 -3.38 -2.08 -9.10
N HIS A 42 -3.47 -2.07 -10.43
CA HIS A 42 -4.54 -2.70 -11.18
C HIS A 42 -3.98 -3.56 -12.32
N THR A 43 -4.34 -4.83 -12.33
CA THR A 43 -4.03 -5.77 -13.40
C THR A 43 -5.30 -6.17 -14.13
N GLY A 44 -5.22 -6.44 -15.44
CA GLY A 44 -6.41 -6.71 -16.27
C GLY A 44 -6.83 -5.50 -17.11
N VAL A 45 -8.06 -5.55 -17.60
CA VAL A 45 -8.64 -4.58 -18.55
C VAL A 45 -9.48 -3.52 -17.83
N ALA A 46 -9.80 -2.42 -18.50
CA ALA A 46 -10.53 -1.31 -17.89
C ALA A 46 -11.88 -1.71 -17.26
N GLN A 47 -12.55 -2.73 -17.78
CA GLN A 47 -13.86 -3.20 -17.29
C GLN A 47 -13.77 -4.32 -16.23
N ALA A 48 -12.61 -4.96 -16.10
CA ALA A 48 -12.45 -6.12 -15.23
C ALA A 48 -10.96 -6.33 -14.94
N GLY A 49 -10.64 -6.51 -13.66
CA GLY A 49 -9.28 -6.71 -13.24
C GLY A 49 -9.18 -7.02 -11.76
N HIS A 50 -7.95 -6.98 -11.27
CA HIS A 50 -7.61 -7.26 -9.89
C HIS A 50 -6.83 -6.09 -9.29
N TYR A 51 -7.25 -5.67 -8.10
CA TYR A 51 -6.63 -4.58 -7.36
C TYR A 51 -5.81 -5.14 -6.21
N THR A 52 -4.56 -4.69 -6.12
CA THR A 52 -3.66 -5.01 -5.01
C THR A 52 -3.02 -3.72 -4.51
N ALA A 53 -2.38 -3.74 -3.35
CA ALA A 53 -1.77 -2.53 -2.81
C ALA A 53 -0.39 -2.77 -2.21
N PHE A 54 0.49 -1.78 -2.33
CA PHE A 54 1.67 -1.66 -1.48
C PHE A 54 1.41 -0.55 -0.46
N ALA A 55 1.75 -0.77 0.80
CA ALA A 55 1.71 0.29 1.81
C ALA A 55 2.93 0.24 2.72
N ARG A 56 3.40 1.42 3.12
CA ARG A 56 4.50 1.60 4.07
C ARG A 56 3.94 1.89 5.45
N SER A 57 4.31 1.07 6.42
CA SER A 57 3.92 1.27 7.82
C SER A 57 4.47 2.60 8.35
N PRO A 58 3.64 3.50 8.89
CA PRO A 58 4.13 4.75 9.49
C PRO A 58 4.88 4.50 10.81
N VAL A 59 4.68 3.32 11.44
CA VAL A 59 5.30 2.97 12.72
C VAL A 59 6.67 2.32 12.51
N THR A 60 6.77 1.34 11.60
CA THR A 60 8.01 0.59 11.38
C THR A 60 8.80 1.06 10.16
N GLY A 61 8.17 1.78 9.24
CA GLY A 61 8.77 2.17 7.97
C GLY A 61 8.82 1.04 6.93
N ASP A 62 8.32 -0.16 7.27
CA ASP A 62 8.35 -1.34 6.40
C ASP A 62 7.25 -1.32 5.34
N TRP A 63 7.61 -1.80 4.15
CA TRP A 63 6.67 -2.01 3.06
C TRP A 63 6.01 -3.38 3.14
N HIS A 64 4.72 -3.39 2.84
CA HIS A 64 3.90 -4.59 2.73
C HIS A 64 3.12 -4.56 1.42
N TYR A 65 2.98 -5.72 0.79
CA TYR A 65 2.12 -5.98 -0.34
C TYR A 65 0.86 -6.70 0.15
N PHE A 66 -0.29 -6.17 -0.23
CA PHE A 66 -1.62 -6.63 0.14
C PHE A 66 -2.31 -7.15 -1.13
N ASN A 67 -2.63 -8.43 -1.10
CA ASN A 67 -3.37 -9.12 -2.13
C ASN A 67 -4.54 -9.84 -1.48
N ASP A 68 -5.69 -9.16 -1.43
CA ASP A 68 -6.89 -9.59 -0.72
C ASP A 68 -6.61 -9.98 0.75
N ASP A 69 -6.66 -11.26 1.06
CA ASP A 69 -6.42 -11.83 2.39
C ASP A 69 -4.95 -12.05 2.72
N THR A 70 -4.07 -11.92 1.72
CA THR A 70 -2.65 -12.21 1.80
C THR A 70 -1.84 -10.93 1.98
N VAL A 71 -0.97 -10.92 3.00
CA VAL A 71 -0.02 -9.83 3.24
C VAL A 71 1.40 -10.38 3.24
N THR A 72 2.29 -9.76 2.46
CA THR A 72 3.72 -10.10 2.43
C THR A 72 4.57 -8.86 2.63
N ARG A 73 5.72 -9.00 3.30
CA ARG A 73 6.65 -7.88 3.47
C ARG A 73 7.42 -7.65 2.17
N GLN A 74 6.97 -6.69 1.37
CA GLN A 74 7.53 -6.38 0.06
C GLN A 74 7.30 -4.90 -0.29
N LYS A 75 8.34 -4.27 -0.87
CA LYS A 75 8.26 -2.94 -1.48
C LYS A 75 7.94 -3.03 -2.98
N PRO A 76 7.34 -2.00 -3.59
CA PRO A 76 7.23 -1.91 -5.04
C PRO A 76 8.60 -2.03 -5.72
N ARG A 77 8.69 -2.82 -6.78
CA ARG A 77 9.85 -2.94 -7.67
C ARG A 77 9.46 -2.41 -9.04
N GLU A 78 10.47 -2.15 -9.86
CA GLU A 78 10.25 -1.56 -11.18
C GLU A 78 9.39 -2.42 -12.12
N GLU A 79 9.40 -3.74 -11.92
CA GLU A 79 8.59 -4.69 -12.70
C GLU A 79 7.08 -4.51 -12.46
N GLU A 80 6.67 -4.00 -11.30
CA GLU A 80 5.26 -3.74 -11.01
C GLU A 80 4.80 -2.32 -11.38
N PHE A 81 5.67 -1.45 -11.88
CA PHE A 81 5.35 -0.03 -12.12
C PHE A 81 4.29 0.18 -13.20
N SER A 82 4.19 -0.70 -14.20
CA SER A 82 3.11 -0.65 -15.22
C SER A 82 1.73 -0.99 -14.66
N THR A 83 1.68 -1.59 -13.46
CA THR A 83 0.41 -1.89 -12.79
C THR A 83 -0.04 -0.78 -11.86
N ALA A 84 0.83 0.20 -11.54
CA ALA A 84 0.51 1.28 -10.63
C ALA A 84 -0.63 2.15 -11.20
N TYR A 85 -1.69 2.30 -10.42
CA TYR A 85 -2.89 3.04 -10.80
C TYR A 85 -3.05 4.31 -9.96
N LEU A 86 -2.86 4.21 -8.64
CA LEU A 86 -2.86 5.36 -7.73
C LEU A 86 -1.59 5.37 -6.88
N LEU A 87 -0.99 6.55 -6.75
CA LEU A 87 0.20 6.79 -5.92
C LEU A 87 -0.16 7.74 -4.78
N PHE A 88 0.10 7.30 -3.55
CA PHE A 88 -0.17 8.07 -2.33
C PHE A 88 1.15 8.56 -1.74
N TYR A 89 1.30 9.88 -1.75
CA TYR A 89 2.48 10.59 -1.27
C TYR A 89 2.15 11.46 -0.07
N HIS A 90 3.06 11.54 0.89
CA HIS A 90 3.01 12.52 1.96
C HIS A 90 4.12 13.54 1.82
N LYS A 91 3.85 14.79 2.22
CA LYS A 91 4.87 15.84 2.24
C LYS A 91 5.91 15.51 3.31
N GLN A 92 7.18 15.77 3.02
CA GLN A 92 8.23 15.70 4.04
C GLN A 92 8.08 16.86 5.03
N GLY A 93 8.43 16.62 6.30
CA GLY A 93 8.36 17.64 7.34
C GLY A 93 6.96 17.91 7.90
N THR A 94 5.92 17.19 7.47
CA THR A 94 4.61 17.18 8.13
C THR A 94 4.54 16.05 9.13
N SER A 95 4.22 16.33 10.41
CA SER A 95 3.95 15.28 11.39
C SER A 95 2.58 14.67 11.13
N PHE A 96 2.53 13.35 11.00
CA PHE A 96 1.30 12.59 11.08
C PHE A 96 1.03 12.28 12.54
N ASP A 97 0.54 13.28 13.29
CA ASP A 97 -0.19 12.98 14.53
C ASP A 97 -1.55 12.42 14.13
N LEU A 98 -1.55 11.18 13.63
CA LEU A 98 -2.75 10.38 13.56
C LEU A 98 -2.92 9.81 14.98
N PRO A 99 -3.86 10.32 15.80
CA PRO A 99 -4.28 9.59 16.97
C PRO A 99 -4.95 8.32 16.44
N LEU A 100 -4.17 7.26 16.24
CA LEU A 100 -4.69 5.95 15.91
C LEU A 100 -5.71 5.65 17.01
N PRO A 101 -7.00 5.47 16.66
CA PRO A 101 -7.97 5.05 17.65
C PRO A 101 -7.41 3.78 18.30
N GLN A 102 -7.33 3.73 19.63
CA GLN A 102 -6.83 2.57 20.37
C GLN A 102 -7.56 1.25 20.00
N ARG A 103 -8.67 1.36 19.27
CA ARG A 103 -9.55 0.29 18.81
C ARG A 103 -9.03 -0.51 17.61
N PHE A 104 -7.89 -0.15 17.00
CA PHE A 104 -7.22 -0.99 15.98
C PHE A 104 -6.13 -1.90 16.57
N ALA A 105 -6.11 -2.12 17.89
CA ALA A 105 -5.46 -3.32 18.42
C ALA A 105 -6.21 -4.52 17.85
N PHE A 106 -5.53 -5.30 17.00
CA PHE A 106 -6.01 -6.57 16.46
C PHE A 106 -6.68 -7.36 17.60
N VAL A 107 -8.00 -7.57 17.52
CA VAL A 107 -8.66 -8.49 18.43
C VAL A 107 -8.22 -9.87 17.98
N GLU A 108 -7.18 -10.42 18.63
CA GLU A 108 -6.95 -11.86 18.65
C GLU A 108 -8.19 -12.50 19.29
N ASP A 109 -9.19 -12.84 18.49
CA ASP A 109 -10.24 -13.76 18.93
C ASP A 109 -9.68 -15.19 18.86
N ILE A 110 -8.63 -15.45 19.65
CA ILE A 110 -8.16 -16.79 19.98
C ILE A 110 -8.85 -17.20 21.27
N SER A 111 -10.17 -17.34 21.22
CA SER A 111 -10.93 -17.93 22.31
C SER A 111 -12.23 -18.57 21.81
N SER A 112 -12.16 -19.38 20.75
CA SER A 112 -13.07 -20.53 20.60
C SER A 112 -12.84 -21.30 19.29
N LYS A 113 -11.88 -22.22 19.29
CA LYS A 113 -11.98 -23.56 18.65
C LYS A 113 -10.77 -24.43 19.01
N SER A 114 -10.93 -25.13 20.13
CA SER A 114 -10.48 -26.50 20.43
C SER A 114 -9.10 -26.99 19.95
N ASN A 115 -8.22 -27.23 20.93
CA ASN A 115 -7.32 -28.39 21.08
C ASN A 115 -7.10 -29.27 19.84
N LEU A 116 -5.95 -29.11 19.19
CA LEU A 116 -5.14 -30.04 18.38
C LEU A 116 -4.13 -29.10 17.67
N CYS A 117 -2.88 -28.88 18.09
CA CYS A 117 -1.81 -29.86 18.29
C CYS A 117 -0.65 -29.20 19.05
N ASN A 118 -0.22 -29.80 20.17
CA ASN A 118 1.07 -29.55 20.80
C ASN A 118 2.12 -30.44 20.10
N ASN A 119 3.03 -29.86 19.33
CA ASN A 119 4.49 -30.03 19.45
C ASN A 119 5.25 -29.66 18.16
N SER A 120 6.39 -29.00 18.40
CA SER A 120 7.60 -28.89 17.58
C SER A 120 7.54 -28.20 16.21
N ASN A 121 8.19 -27.01 16.18
CA ASN A 121 8.94 -26.39 15.07
C ASN A 121 8.29 -26.40 13.68
N ILE A 122 7.75 -25.25 13.25
CA ILE A 122 7.68 -24.84 11.84
C ILE A 122 7.66 -23.30 11.76
N THR A 123 8.38 -22.81 10.75
CA THR A 123 8.69 -21.43 10.39
C THR A 123 7.55 -20.75 9.60
N ASP A 124 7.63 -19.42 9.54
CA ASP A 124 7.03 -18.51 8.56
C ASP A 124 5.49 -18.30 8.48
N ASP A 125 5.18 -17.02 8.28
CA ASP A 125 4.11 -16.45 7.45
C ASP A 125 2.64 -16.42 7.90
N VAL A 126 2.00 -15.38 7.36
CA VAL A 126 0.57 -15.05 7.27
C VAL A 126 0.01 -14.19 8.40
N VAL A 127 0.10 -12.87 8.23
CA VAL A 127 -0.84 -11.93 8.86
C VAL A 127 -2.04 -11.78 7.94
N ALA A 128 -3.17 -12.38 8.31
CA ALA A 128 -4.43 -12.25 7.57
C ALA A 128 -4.97 -10.81 7.72
N CYS A 129 -5.11 -10.09 6.61
CA CYS A 129 -5.82 -8.81 6.59
C CYS A 129 -7.25 -9.06 6.11
N SER A 130 -8.24 -8.74 6.95
CA SER A 130 -9.66 -8.93 6.62
C SER A 130 -10.05 -8.04 5.44
N SER A 131 -10.65 -8.69 4.45
CA SER A 131 -11.06 -8.16 3.14
C SER A 131 -11.87 -6.87 3.28
N THR A 132 -11.32 -5.77 2.78
CA THR A 132 -12.14 -4.64 2.31
C THR A 132 -11.79 -4.46 0.84
N GLN A 133 -12.67 -4.93 -0.04
CA GLN A 133 -12.64 -4.57 -1.45
C GLN A 133 -12.63 -3.04 -1.52
N LEU A 134 -11.57 -2.47 -2.08
CA LEU A 134 -11.58 -1.08 -2.53
C LEU A 134 -12.55 -1.02 -3.72
N VAL A 135 -13.74 -0.48 -3.47
CA VAL A 135 -14.78 -0.21 -4.50
C VAL A 135 -14.44 1.05 -5.26
#